data_AF-T1L2G5-F1
#
_entry.id   AF-T1L2G5-F1
#
_cell.length_a   1.000
_cell.length_b   1.000
_cell.length_c   1.000
_cell.angle_alpha   90.00
_cell.angle_beta   90.00
_cell.angle_gamma   90.00
#
_symmetry.space_group_name_H-M   'P 1'
#
loop_
_entity.id
_entity.type
_entity.pdbx_description
1 polymer ?
#
loop_
_entity_poly.entity_id
_entity_poly.type
_entity_poly.pdbx_seq_one_letter_code
_entity_poly.pdbx_strand_id
1 'polypeptide(L)'
;MIRQSLTLILVLSLISFIHSQPSPAETFNRMCETSLKAIKAGTFEKSIKERQECREKAVPKDVLAAAAKCEEAMPMVTIDQVNKVCNAKDANLAKFTEVLGCFDKAIGGEYADKFSDCCKFMDPENAAKRSK
;
A
#
# COMPACT_ATOMS: atom_id res chain seq x y z
N MET A 1 -45.44 13.95 -33.59
CA MET A 1 -44.63 14.37 -32.43
C MET A 1 -44.36 13.14 -31.56
N ILE A 2 -43.16 13.02 -30.99
CA ILE A 2 -42.68 11.97 -30.07
C ILE A 2 -42.23 10.66 -30.75
N ARG A 3 -40.93 10.55 -31.05
CA ARG A 3 -40.15 9.29 -30.96
C ARG A 3 -38.63 9.56 -31.03
N GLN A 4 -38.14 10.42 -30.12
CA GLN A 4 -36.70 10.72 -29.96
C GLN A 4 -36.20 10.49 -28.51
N SER A 5 -36.96 9.75 -27.70
CA SER A 5 -36.73 9.68 -26.25
C SER A 5 -36.08 8.37 -25.76
N LEU A 6 -35.78 7.40 -26.64
CA LEU A 6 -35.32 6.07 -26.23
C LEU A 6 -33.80 5.87 -26.29
N THR A 7 -33.04 6.77 -26.93
CA THR A 7 -31.58 6.62 -27.06
C THR A 7 -30.80 7.22 -25.91
N LEU A 8 -31.41 8.11 -25.09
CA LEU A 8 -30.70 8.85 -24.05
C LEU A 8 -30.48 8.06 -22.75
N ILE A 9 -31.23 6.99 -22.50
CA ILE A 9 -31.21 6.27 -21.21
C ILE A 9 -30.09 5.21 -21.16
N LEU A 10 -29.57 4.77 -22.31
CA LEU A 10 -28.53 3.73 -22.38
C LEU A 10 -27.09 4.27 -22.24
N VAL A 11 -26.88 5.59 -22.31
CA VAL A 11 -25.54 6.21 -22.21
C VAL A 11 -25.18 6.59 -20.77
N LEU A 12 -26.16 6.62 -19.84
CA LEU A 12 -25.94 7.06 -18.45
C LEU A 12 -25.54 5.94 -17.48
N SER A 13 -25.62 4.67 -17.87
CA SER A 13 -25.34 3.53 -16.98
C SER A 13 -23.91 2.96 -17.08
N LEU A 14 -23.04 3.53 -17.91
CA LEU A 14 -21.66 3.05 -18.08
C LEU A 14 -20.61 3.76 -17.20
N ILE A 15 -20.99 4.73 -16.35
CA ILE A 15 -20.00 5.60 -15.66
C ILE A 15 -19.66 5.18 -14.21
N SER A 16 -20.41 4.30 -13.54
CA SER A 16 -20.33 4.24 -12.07
C SER A 16 -19.80 2.94 -11.44
N PHE A 17 -18.82 2.28 -12.06
CA PHE A 17 -17.97 1.30 -11.37
C PHE A 17 -16.48 1.64 -11.50
N ILE A 18 -16.14 2.91 -11.30
CA ILE A 18 -14.76 3.29 -10.97
C ILE A 18 -14.52 2.78 -9.54
N HIS A 19 -14.00 1.55 -9.41
CA HIS A 19 -13.31 1.12 -8.18
C HIS A 19 -12.08 2.03 -8.04
N SER A 20 -12.29 3.23 -7.49
CA SER A 20 -11.25 4.24 -7.35
C SER A 20 -10.21 3.68 -6.38
N GLN A 21 -9.02 3.37 -6.88
CA GLN A 21 -7.90 3.04 -6.01
C GLN A 21 -7.69 4.19 -5.01
N PRO A 22 -7.36 3.89 -3.75
CA PRO A 22 -7.15 4.92 -2.75
C PRO A 22 -6.08 5.90 -3.23
N SER A 23 -6.31 7.19 -3.00
CA SER A 23 -5.34 8.23 -3.34
C SER A 23 -4.00 7.99 -2.63
N PRO A 24 -2.89 8.58 -3.13
CA PRO A 24 -1.60 8.53 -2.42
C PRO A 24 -1.71 9.02 -0.97
N ALA A 25 -2.50 10.07 -0.71
CA ALA A 25 -2.71 10.60 0.63
C ALA A 25 -3.44 9.60 1.55
N GLU A 26 -4.52 8.97 1.07
CA GLU A 26 -5.23 7.94 1.83
C GLU A 26 -4.35 6.71 2.11
N THR A 27 -3.57 6.31 1.11
CA THR A 27 -2.63 5.19 1.23
C THR A 27 -1.54 5.50 2.25
N PHE A 28 -0.99 6.73 2.22
CA PHE A 28 0.02 7.16 3.18
C PHE A 28 -0.53 7.20 4.60
N ASN A 29 -1.72 7.77 4.76
CA ASN A 29 -2.39 7.85 6.06
C ASN A 29 -2.62 6.46 6.64
N ARG A 30 -3.17 5.53 5.84
CA ARG A 30 -3.38 4.15 6.26
C ARG A 30 -2.08 3.46 6.65
N MET A 31 -1.02 3.60 5.85
CA MET A 31 0.29 3.02 6.16
C MET A 31 0.83 3.51 7.50
N CYS A 32 0.75 4.83 7.74
CA CYS A 32 1.19 5.41 9.00
C CYS A 32 0.34 4.97 10.19
N GLU A 33 -0.98 4.94 10.05
CA GLU A 33 -1.88 4.47 11.10
C GLU A 33 -1.60 3.00 11.47
N THR A 34 -1.49 2.12 10.48
CA THR A 34 -1.18 0.71 10.69
C THR A 34 0.18 0.54 11.38
N SER A 35 1.21 1.24 10.92
CA SER A 35 2.56 1.16 11.50
C SER A 35 2.58 1.66 12.95
N LEU A 36 1.96 2.81 13.23
CA LEU A 36 1.87 3.37 14.58
C LEU A 36 1.04 2.48 15.52
N LYS A 37 -0.02 1.83 15.02
CA LYS A 37 -0.78 0.83 15.79
C LYS A 37 0.10 -0.37 16.15
N ALA A 38 0.86 -0.91 15.20
CA ALA A 38 1.79 -2.02 15.46
C ALA A 38 2.90 -1.64 16.46
N ILE A 39 3.39 -0.40 16.42
CA ILE A 39 4.36 0.12 17.40
C ILE A 39 3.73 0.15 18.79
N LYS A 40 2.53 0.74 18.94
CA LYS A 40 1.81 0.79 20.21
C LYS A 40 1.49 -0.59 20.78
N ALA A 41 1.24 -1.57 19.90
CA ALA A 41 0.99 -2.96 20.27
C ALA A 41 2.27 -3.77 20.58
N GLY A 42 3.47 -3.20 20.36
CA GLY A 42 4.74 -3.92 20.51
C GLY A 42 4.98 -5.01 19.46
N THR A 43 4.24 -5.01 18.34
CA THR A 43 4.34 -6.04 17.30
C THR A 43 5.12 -5.60 16.06
N PHE A 44 5.55 -4.32 16.00
CA PHE A 44 6.15 -3.73 14.80
C PHE A 44 7.35 -4.51 14.24
N GLU A 45 8.34 -4.81 15.06
CA GLU A 45 9.57 -5.51 14.61
C GLU A 45 9.27 -6.91 14.09
N LYS A 46 8.40 -7.64 14.80
CA LYS A 46 7.90 -8.95 14.36
C LYS A 46 7.19 -8.83 13.00
N SER A 47 6.28 -7.86 12.86
CA SER A 47 5.55 -7.62 11.62
C SER A 47 6.46 -7.26 10.44
N ILE A 48 7.51 -6.46 10.67
CA ILE A 48 8.50 -6.12 9.63
C ILE A 48 9.23 -7.38 9.17
N LYS A 49 9.68 -8.21 10.11
CA LYS A 49 10.37 -9.47 9.78
C LYS A 49 9.46 -10.42 8.99
N GLU A 50 8.23 -10.63 9.44
CA GLU A 50 7.26 -11.49 8.76
C GLU A 50 6.90 -10.97 7.36
N ARG A 51 6.79 -9.64 7.20
CA ARG A 51 6.60 -9.01 5.89
C ARG A 51 7.77 -9.29 4.96
N GLN A 52 9.01 -9.16 5.44
CA GLN A 52 10.22 -9.44 4.66
C GLN A 52 10.27 -10.92 4.25
N GLU A 53 10.08 -11.84 5.20
CA GLU A 53 10.04 -13.28 4.92
C GLU A 53 8.94 -13.66 3.91
N CYS A 54 7.77 -13.01 3.99
CA CYS A 54 6.69 -13.21 3.01
C CYS A 54 7.12 -12.76 1.61
N ARG A 55 7.70 -11.56 1.50
CA ARG A 55 8.14 -10.98 0.22
C ARG A 55 9.22 -11.84 -0.43
N GLU A 56 10.20 -12.30 0.34
CA GLU A 56 11.27 -13.20 -0.14
C GLU A 56 10.76 -14.53 -0.70
N LYS A 57 9.61 -15.02 -0.21
CA LYS A 57 8.98 -16.25 -0.70
C LYS A 57 8.05 -16.02 -1.88
N ALA A 58 7.37 -14.88 -1.91
CA ALA A 58 6.29 -14.61 -2.86
C ALA A 58 6.75 -13.92 -4.15
N VAL A 59 7.87 -13.18 -4.09
CA VAL A 59 8.32 -12.30 -5.17
C VAL A 59 9.77 -12.66 -5.56
N PRO A 60 10.10 -12.68 -6.87
CA PRO A 60 11.46 -12.94 -7.35
C PRO A 60 12.50 -11.97 -6.78
N LYS A 61 13.74 -12.45 -6.61
CA LYS A 61 14.83 -11.67 -5.98
C LYS A 61 15.19 -10.41 -6.74
N ASP A 62 15.13 -10.43 -8.07
CA ASP A 62 15.39 -9.29 -8.94
C ASP A 62 14.32 -8.20 -8.79
N VAL A 63 13.05 -8.60 -8.70
CA VAL A 63 11.93 -7.70 -8.41
C VAL A 63 12.06 -7.10 -7.01
N LEU A 64 12.44 -7.90 -6.01
CA LEU A 64 12.70 -7.41 -4.65
C LEU A 64 13.88 -6.44 -4.60
N ALA A 65 14.95 -6.70 -5.35
CA ALA A 65 16.10 -5.81 -5.44
C ALA A 65 15.72 -4.46 -6.10
N ALA A 66 14.83 -4.48 -7.08
CA ALA A 66 14.28 -3.25 -7.67
C ALA A 66 13.40 -2.49 -6.67
N ALA A 67 12.51 -3.20 -5.96
CA ALA A 67 11.64 -2.63 -4.94
C ALA A 67 12.41 -2.03 -3.75
N ALA A 68 13.52 -2.66 -3.32
CA ALA A 68 14.36 -2.17 -2.23
C ALA A 68 14.94 -0.78 -2.50
N LYS A 69 15.28 -0.47 -3.76
CA LYS A 69 15.74 0.88 -4.16
C LYS A 69 14.66 1.94 -3.99
N CYS A 70 13.38 1.57 -4.14
CA CYS A 70 12.26 2.47 -3.86
C CYS A 70 12.12 2.72 -2.35
N GLU A 71 12.31 1.68 -1.52
CA GLU A 71 12.26 1.76 -0.05
C GLU A 71 13.33 2.67 0.52
N GLU A 72 14.54 2.68 -0.05
CA GLU A 72 15.64 3.54 0.38
C GLU A 72 15.32 5.03 0.30
N ALA A 73 14.42 5.44 -0.61
CA ALA A 73 14.03 6.83 -0.72
C ALA A 73 13.24 7.28 0.52
N MET A 74 12.38 6.43 1.08
CA MET A 74 11.61 6.73 2.28
C MET A 74 11.57 5.50 3.20
N PRO A 75 12.65 5.25 3.96
CA PRO A 75 12.73 4.05 4.76
C PRO A 75 11.75 4.13 5.93
N MET A 76 11.07 3.01 6.19
CA MET A 76 10.12 2.83 7.30
C MET A 76 10.29 1.42 7.90
N VAL A 77 11.54 0.99 8.10
CA VAL A 77 11.90 -0.34 8.60
C VAL A 77 12.24 -0.34 10.10
N THR A 78 12.42 0.83 10.71
CA THR A 78 12.60 0.99 12.17
C THR A 78 11.52 1.90 12.75
N ILE A 79 11.32 1.80 14.08
CA ILE A 79 10.36 2.65 14.81
C ILE A 79 10.69 4.13 14.64
N ASP A 80 11.95 4.52 14.75
CA ASP A 80 12.39 5.92 14.58
C ASP A 80 12.12 6.46 13.18
N GLN A 81 12.35 5.63 12.16
CA GLN A 81 12.05 5.98 10.78
C GLN A 81 10.55 6.18 10.56
N VAL A 82 9.72 5.28 11.09
CA VAL A 82 8.26 5.40 11.05
C VAL A 82 7.82 6.68 11.73
N ASN A 83 8.30 6.95 12.95
CA ASN A 83 7.94 8.17 13.68
C ASN A 83 8.37 9.43 12.91
N LYS A 84 9.58 9.46 12.34
CA LYS A 84 10.07 10.58 11.53
C LYS A 84 9.19 10.82 10.31
N VAL A 85 8.85 9.78 9.57
CA VAL A 85 8.04 9.90 8.35
C VAL A 85 6.60 10.27 8.69
N CYS A 86 5.99 9.57 9.65
CA CYS A 86 4.58 9.69 9.97
C CYS A 86 4.21 10.88 10.86
N ASN A 87 5.16 11.51 11.54
CA ASN A 87 4.91 12.78 12.23
C ASN A 87 5.02 13.99 11.30
N ALA A 88 5.59 13.81 10.11
CA ALA A 88 5.74 14.85 9.08
C ALA A 88 5.01 14.47 7.78
N LYS A 89 3.79 13.91 7.89
CA LYS A 89 3.07 13.33 6.73
C LYS A 89 2.90 14.33 5.58
N ASP A 90 2.45 15.54 5.87
CA ASP A 90 2.18 16.54 4.82
C ASP A 90 3.46 16.91 4.06
N ALA A 91 4.57 17.06 4.79
CA ALA A 91 5.89 17.33 4.21
C ALA A 91 6.46 16.14 3.40
N ASN A 92 6.03 14.92 3.73
CA ASN A 92 6.49 13.70 3.07
C ASN A 92 5.57 13.22 1.95
N LEU A 93 4.37 13.78 1.78
CA LEU A 93 3.37 13.26 0.84
C LEU A 93 3.86 13.25 -0.62
N ALA A 94 4.54 14.31 -1.06
CA ALA A 94 5.11 14.37 -2.41
C ALA A 94 6.12 13.23 -2.64
N LYS A 95 7.05 13.07 -1.69
CA LYS A 95 8.07 12.02 -1.73
C LYS A 95 7.47 10.61 -1.62
N PHE A 96 6.41 10.44 -0.83
CA PHE A 96 5.67 9.18 -0.75
C PHE A 96 5.00 8.84 -2.09
N THR A 97 4.44 9.84 -2.77
CA THR A 97 3.84 9.67 -4.10
C THR A 97 4.88 9.24 -5.14
N GLU A 98 6.09 9.79 -5.09
CA GLU A 98 7.22 9.34 -5.91
C GLU A 98 7.60 7.88 -5.61
N VAL A 99 7.64 7.50 -4.33
CA VAL A 99 7.93 6.13 -3.90
C VAL A 99 6.87 5.14 -4.41
N LEU A 100 5.58 5.49 -4.34
CA LEU A 100 4.52 4.67 -4.93
C LEU A 100 4.71 4.48 -6.44
N GLY A 101 5.03 5.54 -7.17
CA GLY A 101 5.32 5.46 -8.60
C GLY A 101 6.57 4.62 -8.92
N CYS A 102 7.57 4.61 -8.02
CA CYS A 102 8.73 3.73 -8.12
C CYS A 102 8.32 2.26 -7.95
N PHE A 103 7.52 1.94 -6.93
CA PHE A 103 7.04 0.58 -6.69
C PHE A 103 6.18 0.03 -7.82
N ASP A 104 5.29 0.85 -8.37
CA ASP A 104 4.44 0.46 -9.51
C ASP A 104 5.30 -0.01 -10.70
N LYS A 105 6.38 0.71 -10.99
CA LYS A 105 7.35 0.36 -12.04
C LYS A 105 8.23 -0.84 -11.68
N ALA A 106 8.66 -0.93 -10.43
CA ALA A 106 9.63 -1.94 -9.99
C ALA A 106 9.00 -3.33 -9.80
N ILE A 107 7.77 -3.37 -9.27
CA ILE A 107 7.05 -4.61 -8.98
C ILE A 107 6.31 -5.09 -10.23
N GLY A 108 5.72 -4.15 -10.98
CA GLY A 108 4.86 -4.47 -12.11
C GLY A 108 3.54 -5.16 -11.69
N GLY A 109 2.57 -5.18 -12.60
CA GLY A 109 1.24 -5.74 -12.31
C GLY A 109 1.23 -7.22 -11.92
N GLU A 110 2.20 -8.01 -12.39
CA GLU A 110 2.29 -9.44 -12.12
C GLU A 110 2.53 -9.75 -10.62
N TYR A 111 3.30 -8.91 -9.93
CA TYR A 111 3.71 -9.15 -8.53
C TYR A 111 3.05 -8.19 -7.54
N ALA A 112 2.28 -7.20 -8.02
CA ALA A 112 1.64 -6.17 -7.19
C ALA A 112 0.76 -6.77 -6.08
N ASP A 113 -0.09 -7.74 -6.43
CA ASP A 113 -1.00 -8.39 -5.47
C ASP A 113 -0.24 -9.21 -4.42
N LYS A 114 0.76 -10.00 -4.85
CA LYS A 114 1.60 -10.81 -3.95
C LYS A 114 2.38 -9.92 -2.97
N PHE A 115 2.92 -8.80 -3.47
CA PHE A 115 3.64 -7.84 -2.64
C PHE A 115 2.70 -7.13 -1.65
N SER A 116 1.51 -6.73 -2.11
CA SER A 116 0.47 -6.08 -1.30
C SER A 116 -0.06 -7.01 -0.20
N ASP A 117 -0.26 -8.29 -0.50
CA ASP A 117 -0.68 -9.29 0.47
C ASP A 117 0.32 -9.45 1.61
N CYS A 118 1.63 -9.39 1.31
CA CYS A 118 2.66 -9.39 2.35
C CYS A 118 2.64 -8.13 3.24
N CYS A 119 2.11 -7.00 2.78
CA CYS A 119 1.99 -5.79 3.62
C CYS A 119 0.94 -5.94 4.73
N LYS A 120 0.00 -6.89 4.62
CA LYS A 120 -1.04 -7.18 5.64
C LYS A 120 -0.46 -7.65 6.97
N PHE A 121 0.80 -8.12 6.98
CA PHE A 121 1.53 -8.52 8.19
C PHE A 121 1.81 -7.35 9.14
N MET A 122 1.78 -6.11 8.64
CA MET A 122 1.91 -4.89 9.45
C MET A 122 0.67 -4.60 10.31
N ASP A 123 -0.46 -5.22 10.00
CA ASP A 123 -1.70 -5.01 10.74
C ASP A 123 -1.72 -5.88 12.02
N PRO A 124 -1.79 -5.27 13.22
CA PRO A 124 -1.85 -6.02 14.47
C PRO A 124 -3.11 -6.90 14.59
N GLU A 125 -4.22 -6.54 13.93
CA GLU A 125 -5.44 -7.38 13.94
C GLU A 125 -5.23 -8.69 13.16
N ASN A 126 -4.38 -8.66 12.14
CA ASN A 126 -3.98 -9.87 11.42
C ASN A 126 -2.98 -10.70 12.23
N ALA A 127 -2.15 -10.08 13.09
CA ALA A 127 -1.26 -10.82 13.99
C ALA A 127 -2.05 -11.69 15.00
N ALA A 128 -3.14 -11.16 15.54
CA ALA A 128 -4.02 -11.89 16.46
C ALA A 128 -4.70 -13.11 15.80
N LYS A 129 -5.08 -13.01 14.51
CA LYS A 129 -5.72 -14.10 13.76
C LYS A 129 -4.77 -15.24 13.38
N ARG A 130 -3.46 -14.97 13.31
CA ARG A 130 -2.41 -15.93 12.91
C ARG A 130 -1.85 -16.76 14.06
N SER A 131 -2.26 -16.46 15.30
CA SER A 131 -1.81 -17.16 16.52
C SER A 131 -2.80 -18.22 17.02
N LYS A 132 -3.85 -18.51 16.23
CA LYS A 132 -4.82 -19.59 16.41
C LYS A 132 -4.62 -20.62 15.30
#